data_AF-A0A6P0I152-F1
#
_entry.id   AF-A0A6P0I152-F1
#
_cell.length_a   1.000
_cell.length_b   1.000
_cell.length_c   1.000
_cell.angle_alpha   90.00
_cell.angle_beta   90.00
_cell.angle_gamma   90.00
#
_symmetry.space_group_name_H-M   'P 1'
#
loop_
_entity.id
_entity.type
_entity.pdbx_description
1 polymer ?
#
loop_
_entity_poly.entity_id
_entity_poly.type
_entity_poly.pdbx_seq_one_letter_code
_entity_poly.pdbx_strand_id
1 'polypeptide(L)'
;MPSPIAHSVSGYVLAKFLPKKLSKDYASHWWNLGNFYPVFVAIFPDFDFLPQLITGERLHRGITHTLIFAIGFSLIVGWLISYFRKSSLKKILLFTFIIYSSHLLLDLLTAGGSGVQLL
;
A
#
# COMPACT_ATOMS: atom_id res chain seq x y z
N MET A 1 -1.15 7.96 15.11
CA MET A 1 -1.14 7.03 13.97
C MET A 1 -2.57 6.58 13.76
N PRO A 2 -3.09 6.64 12.53
CA PRO A 2 -4.37 6.00 12.21
C PRO A 2 -4.28 4.51 12.54
N SER A 3 -5.41 3.87 12.84
CA SER A 3 -5.40 2.43 13.09
C SER A 3 -5.17 1.68 11.77
N PRO A 4 -4.62 0.45 11.80
CA PRO A 4 -4.55 -0.42 10.62
C PRO A 4 -5.91 -0.65 9.94
N ILE A 5 -7.00 -0.53 10.71
CA ILE A 5 -8.37 -0.57 10.20
C ILE A 5 -8.65 0.66 9.33
N ALA A 6 -8.26 1.86 9.77
CA ALA A 6 -8.44 3.09 8.99
C ALA A 6 -7.65 3.03 7.67
N HIS A 7 -6.42 2.53 7.69
CA HIS A 7 -5.61 2.30 6.49
C HIS A 7 -6.24 1.24 5.57
N SER A 8 -6.74 0.13 6.12
CA SER A 8 -7.47 -0.88 5.35
C SER A 8 -8.66 -0.28 4.60
N VAL A 9 -9.46 0.53 5.30
CA VAL A 9 -10.65 1.18 4.74
C VAL A 9 -10.26 2.18 3.66
N SER A 10 -9.21 2.97 3.84
CA SER A 10 -8.76 3.92 2.81
C SER A 10 -8.32 3.23 1.54
N GLY A 11 -7.56 2.13 1.63
CA GLY A 11 -7.18 1.32 0.48
C GLY A 11 -8.37 0.75 -0.27
N TYR A 12 -9.35 0.20 0.47
CA TYR A 12 -10.59 -0.32 -0.12
C TYR A 12 -11.39 0.77 -0.85
N VAL A 13 -11.59 1.91 -0.20
CA VAL A 13 -12.36 3.04 -0.75
C VAL A 13 -11.65 3.60 -1.98
N LEU A 14 -10.35 3.87 -1.91
CA LEU A 14 -9.60 4.38 -3.06
C LEU A 14 -9.65 3.41 -4.25
N ALA A 15 -9.58 2.10 -4.03
CA ALA A 15 -9.71 1.13 -5.11
C ALA A 15 -11.06 1.18 -5.83
N LYS A 16 -12.14 1.59 -5.15
CA LYS A 16 -13.48 1.77 -5.71
C LYS A 16 -13.61 3.07 -6.51
N PHE A 17 -12.93 4.13 -6.08
CA PHE A 17 -12.99 5.45 -6.72
C PHE A 17 -11.94 5.65 -7.81
N LEU A 18 -10.84 4.90 -7.77
CA LEU A 18 -9.82 4.95 -8.81
C LEU A 18 -10.40 4.52 -10.17
N PRO A 19 -9.98 5.17 -11.28
CA PRO A 19 -10.57 4.91 -12.59
C PRO A 19 -10.56 3.42 -12.91
N LYS A 20 -11.69 2.89 -13.39
CA LYS A 20 -11.78 1.46 -13.77
C LYS A 20 -10.66 1.03 -14.70
N LYS A 21 -10.12 1.91 -15.54
CA LYS A 21 -8.96 1.62 -16.41
C LYS A 21 -7.73 1.15 -15.61
N LEU A 22 -7.51 1.67 -14.41
CA LEU A 22 -6.42 1.32 -13.48
C LEU A 22 -6.73 0.05 -12.66
N SER A 23 -8.01 -0.19 -12.33
CA SER A 23 -8.43 -1.33 -11.50
C SER A 23 -8.95 -2.55 -12.28
N LYS A 24 -9.21 -2.43 -13.59
CA LYS A 24 -9.77 -3.52 -14.43
C LYS A 24 -8.86 -4.75 -14.46
N ASP A 25 -7.55 -4.52 -14.45
CA ASP A 25 -6.50 -5.55 -14.44
C ASP A 25 -6.46 -6.29 -13.07
N TYR A 26 -7.08 -5.71 -12.03
CA TYR A 26 -7.19 -6.28 -10.68
C TYR A 26 -8.53 -6.97 -10.40
N ALA A 27 -9.60 -6.61 -11.11
CA ALA A 27 -10.94 -7.16 -10.98
C ALA A 27 -11.04 -8.58 -11.58
N SER A 28 -10.39 -9.56 -10.96
CA SER A 28 -10.58 -10.98 -11.26
C SER A 28 -11.86 -11.50 -10.59
N HIS A 29 -12.57 -12.38 -11.31
CA HIS A 29 -13.78 -13.07 -10.84
C HIS A 29 -13.49 -14.11 -9.75
N TRP A 30 -12.24 -14.57 -9.61
CA TRP A 30 -11.87 -15.59 -8.63
C TRP A 30 -11.58 -14.94 -7.27
N TRP A 31 -12.44 -15.24 -6.29
CA TRP A 31 -12.39 -14.88 -4.87
C TRP A 31 -11.79 -13.53 -4.52
N ASN A 32 -12.61 -12.46 -4.41
CA ASN A 32 -12.35 -11.24 -3.62
C ASN A 32 -10.96 -10.56 -3.74
N LEU A 33 -10.09 -11.00 -4.66
CA LEU A 33 -8.67 -10.66 -4.77
C LEU A 33 -8.51 -9.21 -5.21
N GLY A 34 -9.46 -8.71 -5.99
CA GLY A 34 -9.54 -7.30 -6.37
C GLY A 34 -9.80 -6.37 -5.18
N ASN A 35 -10.41 -6.85 -4.09
CA ASN A 35 -10.62 -6.09 -2.86
C ASN A 35 -9.51 -6.34 -1.84
N PHE A 36 -9.03 -7.59 -1.75
CA PHE A 36 -7.96 -7.95 -0.83
C PHE A 36 -6.66 -7.22 -1.16
N TYR A 37 -6.27 -7.17 -2.44
CA TYR A 37 -5.03 -6.54 -2.86
C TYR A 37 -4.87 -5.08 -2.42
N PRO A 38 -5.80 -4.15 -2.72
CA PRO A 38 -5.65 -2.77 -2.30
C PRO A 38 -5.69 -2.61 -0.77
N VAL A 39 -6.47 -3.43 -0.06
CA VAL A 39 -6.46 -3.44 1.42
C VAL A 39 -5.08 -3.83 1.93
N PHE A 40 -4.52 -4.92 1.42
CA PHE A 40 -3.19 -5.41 1.79
C PHE A 40 -2.10 -4.38 1.53
N VAL A 41 -2.10 -3.74 0.36
CA VAL A 41 -1.12 -2.70 0.03
C VAL A 41 -1.22 -1.52 0.98
N ALA A 42 -2.43 -1.12 1.37
CA ALA A 42 -2.63 0.02 2.27
C ALA A 42 -2.17 -0.24 3.71
N ILE A 43 -2.20 -1.48 4.19
CA ILE A 43 -1.75 -1.86 5.55
C ILE A 43 -0.34 -2.44 5.59
N PHE A 44 0.33 -2.57 4.45
CA PHE A 44 1.67 -3.16 4.41
C PHE A 44 2.67 -2.48 5.37
N PRO A 45 2.71 -1.13 5.51
CA PRO A 45 3.59 -0.49 6.48
C PRO A 45 3.31 -0.88 7.93
N ASP A 46 2.05 -1.14 8.28
CA ASP A 46 1.67 -1.55 9.64
C ASP A 46 2.32 -2.87 10.06
N PHE A 47 2.83 -3.67 9.12
CA PHE A 47 3.52 -4.94 9.40
C PHE A 47 4.93 -4.77 9.96
N ASP A 48 5.39 -3.55 10.20
CA ASP A 48 6.63 -3.27 10.94
C ASP A 48 6.69 -3.97 12.31
N PHE A 49 5.55 -4.38 12.89
CA PHE A 49 5.54 -5.18 14.12
C PHE A 49 6.21 -6.56 13.95
N LEU A 50 6.27 -7.12 12.74
CA LEU A 50 6.90 -8.42 12.49
C LEU A 50 8.42 -8.36 12.69
N PRO A 51 9.17 -7.45 12.03
CA PRO A 51 10.57 -7.23 12.34
C PRO A 51 10.79 -6.94 13.83
N GLN A 52 9.96 -6.11 14.45
CA GLN A 52 10.05 -5.78 15.88
C GLN A 52 9.92 -7.03 16.76
N LEU A 53 9.00 -7.94 16.42
CA LEU A 53 8.80 -9.18 17.15
C LEU A 53 10.02 -10.11 17.05
N ILE A 54 10.70 -10.10 15.90
CA ILE A 54 11.87 -10.95 15.64
C ILE A 54 13.14 -10.36 16.27
N THR A 55 13.35 -9.04 16.17
CA THR A 55 14.60 -8.39 16.61
C THR A 55 14.52 -7.87 18.04
N GLY A 56 13.32 -7.67 18.60
CA GLY A 56 13.11 -7.03 19.90
C GLY A 56 13.32 -5.51 19.88
N GLU A 57 13.71 -4.93 18.75
CA GLU A 57 13.94 -3.49 18.59
C GLU A 57 12.62 -2.76 18.39
N ARG A 58 12.46 -1.57 19.00
CA ARG A 58 11.29 -0.71 18.81
C ARG A 58 11.39 0.06 17.48
N LEU A 59 10.97 -0.56 16.39
CA LEU A 59 10.82 0.08 15.08
C LEU A 59 9.47 0.82 14.98
N HIS A 60 9.28 1.91 15.73
CA HIS A 60 8.13 2.78 15.51
C HIS A 60 8.40 3.69 14.31
N ARG A 61 7.79 3.37 13.16
CA ARG A 61 8.03 3.98 11.83
C ARG A 61 9.37 3.57 11.23
N GLY A 62 9.46 2.31 10.81
CA GLY A 62 10.60 1.81 10.07
C GLY A 62 10.63 2.32 8.63
N ILE A 63 11.51 1.75 7.84
CA ILE A 63 11.75 2.12 6.44
C ILE A 63 10.45 2.02 5.59
N THR A 64 9.48 1.22 6.00
CA THR A 64 8.19 1.04 5.30
C THR A 64 7.33 2.32 5.27
N HIS A 65 7.50 3.24 6.23
CA HIS A 65 6.79 4.52 6.23
C HIS A 65 7.50 5.61 5.39
N THR A 66 8.45 5.22 4.54
CA THR A 66 9.18 6.15 3.68
C THR A 66 8.63 6.19 2.25
N LEU A 67 8.74 7.35 1.61
CA LEU A 67 8.35 7.50 0.20
C LEU A 67 9.21 6.63 -0.72
N ILE A 68 10.51 6.49 -0.43
CA ILE A 68 11.42 5.66 -1.21
C ILE A 68 11.00 4.19 -1.15
N PHE A 69 10.65 3.69 0.04
CA PHE A 69 10.13 2.35 0.17
C PHE A 69 8.80 2.19 -0.57
N ALA A 70 7.89 3.16 -0.48
CA ALA A 70 6.63 3.12 -1.24
C ALA A 70 6.88 3.01 -2.76
N ILE A 71 7.85 3.74 -3.31
CA ILE A 71 8.25 3.66 -4.72
C ILE A 71 8.83 2.28 -5.04
N GLY A 72 9.80 1.81 -4.26
CA GLY A 72 10.45 0.51 -4.45
C GLY A 72 9.46 -0.66 -4.36
N PHE A 73 8.60 -0.65 -3.34
CA PHE A 73 7.52 -1.62 -3.16
C PHE A 73 6.57 -1.62 -4.36
N SER A 74 6.14 -0.44 -4.81
CA SER A 74 5.22 -0.31 -5.96
C SER A 74 5.86 -0.78 -7.26
N LEU A 75 7.17 -0.57 -7.45
CA LEU A 75 7.92 -1.10 -8.59
C LEU A 75 7.97 -2.62 -8.57
N ILE A 76 8.39 -3.22 -7.45
CA ILE A 76 8.55 -4.67 -7.31
C ILE A 76 7.20 -5.39 -7.43
N VAL A 77 6.22 -4.98 -6.63
CA VAL A 77 4.89 -5.60 -6.61
C VAL A 77 4.15 -5.31 -7.90
N GLY A 78 4.26 -4.09 -8.43
CA GLY A 78 3.67 -3.72 -9.71
C GLY A 78 4.22 -4.55 -10.87
N TRP A 79 5.53 -4.77 -10.89
CA TRP A 79 6.16 -5.64 -11.88
C TRP A 79 5.71 -7.10 -11.75
N LEU A 80 5.74 -7.64 -10.53
CA LEU A 80 5.35 -9.03 -10.27
C LEU A 80 3.90 -9.31 -10.70
N ILE A 81 2.98 -8.42 -10.34
CA ILE A 81 1.56 -8.58 -10.69
C ILE A 81 1.33 -8.37 -12.18
N SER A 82 2.00 -7.40 -12.79
CA SER A 82 1.93 -7.17 -14.24
C SER A 82 2.39 -8.40 -15.02
N TYR A 83 3.46 -9.05 -14.57
CA TYR A 83 3.98 -10.27 -15.15
C TYR A 83 2.98 -11.43 -15.04
N PHE A 84 2.48 -11.74 -13.83
CA PHE A 84 1.56 -12.86 -13.63
C PHE A 84 0.19 -12.66 -14.27
N ARG A 85 -0.33 -11.42 -14.30
CA ARG A 85 -1.65 -11.11 -14.85
C ARG A 85 -1.63 -10.60 -16.29
N LYS A 86 -0.47 -10.62 -16.96
CA LYS A 86 -0.29 -10.11 -18.34
C LYS A 86 -0.96 -8.75 -18.55
N SER A 87 -0.81 -7.89 -17.55
CA SER A 87 -1.54 -6.62 -17.41
C SER A 87 -0.57 -5.45 -17.56
N SER A 88 -1.08 -4.23 -17.68
CA SER A 88 -0.22 -3.07 -17.96
C SER A 88 0.60 -2.68 -16.73
N LEU A 89 1.94 -2.83 -16.82
CA LEU A 89 2.88 -2.46 -15.76
C LEU A 89 2.64 -1.05 -15.23
N LYS A 90 2.53 -0.07 -16.13
CA LYS A 90 2.33 1.34 -15.77
C LYS A 90 1.06 1.55 -14.94
N LYS A 91 -0.02 0.84 -15.27
CA LYS A 91 -1.29 0.97 -14.55
C LYS A 91 -1.21 0.34 -13.17
N ILE A 92 -0.65 -0.87 -13.10
CA ILE A 92 -0.53 -1.63 -11.86
C ILE A 92 0.38 -0.88 -10.90
N LEU A 93 1.56 -0.46 -11.36
CA LEU A 93 2.49 0.36 -10.58
C LEU A 93 1.81 1.62 -10.03
N LEU A 94 1.14 2.39 -10.90
CA LEU A 94 0.47 3.63 -10.47
C LEU A 94 -0.66 3.34 -9.48
N PHE A 95 -1.42 2.28 -9.69
CA PHE A 95 -2.47 1.85 -8.77
C PHE A 95 -1.88 1.47 -7.41
N THR A 96 -0.86 0.60 -7.37
CA THR A 96 -0.15 0.20 -6.13
C THR A 96 0.40 1.42 -5.40
N PHE A 97 1.06 2.32 -6.13
CA PHE A 97 1.66 3.52 -5.56
C PHE A 97 0.63 4.44 -4.93
N ILE A 98 -0.48 4.72 -5.62
CA ILE A 98 -1.56 5.57 -5.07
C ILE A 98 -2.14 4.95 -3.79
N ILE A 99 -2.40 3.64 -3.80
CA ILE A 99 -2.94 2.95 -2.62
C ILE A 99 -1.95 3.00 -1.46
N TYR A 100 -0.66 2.72 -1.70
CA TYR A 100 0.37 2.78 -0.66
C TYR A 100 0.53 4.20 -0.11
N SER A 101 0.58 5.21 -0.99
CA SER A 101 0.68 6.62 -0.58
C SER A 101 -0.50 7.07 0.27
N SER A 102 -1.67 6.44 0.16
CA SER A 102 -2.79 6.73 1.07
C SER A 102 -2.45 6.47 2.53
N HIS A 103 -1.62 5.45 2.81
CA HIS A 103 -1.11 5.19 4.14
C HIS A 103 -0.29 6.37 4.66
N LEU A 104 0.73 6.76 3.88
CA LEU A 104 1.63 7.87 4.23
C LEU A 104 0.88 9.20 4.40
N LEU A 105 -0.13 9.45 3.56
CA LEU A 105 -0.97 10.65 3.65
C LEU A 105 -1.83 10.65 4.91
N LEU A 106 -2.42 9.51 5.31
CA LEU A 106 -3.18 9.43 6.55
C LEU A 106 -2.28 9.58 7.79
N ASP A 107 -1.06 9.06 7.72
CA ASP A 107 -0.05 9.28 8.74
C ASP A 107 0.35 10.76 8.87
N LEU A 108 0.45 11.47 7.74
CA LEU A 108 0.72 12.91 7.69
C LEU A 108 -0.44 13.73 8.30
N LEU A 109 -1.68 13.36 8.01
CA LEU A 109 -2.87 14.12 8.41
C LEU A 109 -3.31 13.90 9.87
N THR A 110 -2.71 12.95 10.60
CA THR A 110 -3.02 12.72 12.01
C THR A 110 -2.00 13.38 12.94
N ALA A 111 -2.48 13.94 14.06
CA ALA A 111 -1.82 14.91 14.96
C ALA A 111 -0.55 14.45 15.71
N GLY A 112 0.19 13.48 15.19
CA GLY A 112 1.52 13.06 15.65
C GLY A 112 2.47 12.66 14.52
N GLY A 113 2.19 13.04 13.27
CA GLY A 113 3.00 12.74 12.10
C GLY A 113 4.28 13.58 12.04
N SER A 114 5.45 12.94 11.98
CA SER A 114 6.74 13.61 11.74
C SER A 114 6.90 14.09 10.30
N GLY A 115 5.80 14.26 9.55
CA GLY A 115 5.81 14.40 8.09
C GLY A 115 5.82 13.06 7.35
N VAL A 116 5.89 13.12 6.02
CA VAL A 116 6.25 11.96 5.18
C VAL A 116 7.76 11.80 5.30
N GLN A 117 8.23 10.67 5.83
CA GLN A 117 9.65 10.36 5.83
C GLN A 117 10.11 10.17 4.39
N LEU A 118 11.05 11.00 3.95
CA LEU A 118 11.64 10.87 2.61
C LEU A 118 12.71 9.78 2.57
N LEU A 119 13.38 9.55 3.71
CA LEU A 119 14.48 8.61 3.94
C LEU A 119 14.21 7.78 5.19
#